data_AF-A0A7S4M3A5-F1
#
_entry.id   AF-A0A7S4M3A5-F1
#
_cell.length_a   1.000
_cell.length_b   1.000
_cell.length_c   1.000
_cell.angle_alpha   90.00
_cell.angle_beta   90.00
_cell.angle_gamma   90.00
#
_symmetry.space_group_name_H-M   'P 1'
#
loop_
_entity.id
_entity.type
_entity.pdbx_description
1 polymer ?
#
loop_
_entity_poly.entity_id
_entity_poly.type
_entity_poly.pdbx_seq_one_letter_code
_entity_poly.pdbx_strand_id
1 'polypeptide(L)'
;SMLAIASPAVFDYSAVTMECVSEHNWNQDQENTYRSASPYFVGSKGNISWAGQTSTCRGWSSNDTSLTMYGTFQPRLFFKDSNTEEVLMIDMTKDSVSWTQDVSQLGKTFNGALYTSWVSPAQRDDAPEAAKYYCDANDGTGNNLWCPEMDLGEANRCGLRTTSHPVTDIIHPEAPWEGKAVNCFFPLAEDVAMYKNEAGTWVKDADHTNLVYCGLGTTANAINYTTKTQSWVDHFGNAMYATSKKAVSSCSTAPGSPTSFASCDYGPGSDYIIDTSKPYQVEVTFDWNDAKQTLDSFKFFLTQGAGHTIMYSRYVGNNPAGVNPVGGFGKDGKMGLLAQLWTSPDMSWLSGKDCAETNDGHSLPAVKDVSYTIWDIRINSDLIHFTKTDKM
;
A
#
# COMPACT_ATOMS: atom_id res chain seq x y z
N SER A 1 -5.71 42.35 -10.66
CA SER A 1 -5.77 41.29 -11.69
C SER A 1 -6.16 40.00 -10.99
N MET A 2 -7.24 39.35 -11.40
CA MET A 2 -7.54 37.99 -10.94
C MET A 2 -6.46 37.08 -11.52
N LEU A 3 -5.62 36.50 -10.66
CA LEU A 3 -4.70 35.45 -11.06
C LEU A 3 -5.54 34.26 -11.51
N ALA A 4 -5.46 33.94 -12.81
CA ALA A 4 -5.96 32.67 -13.30
C ALA A 4 -5.15 31.58 -12.60
N ILE A 5 -5.81 30.81 -11.75
CA ILE A 5 -5.28 29.58 -11.20
C ILE A 5 -5.07 28.68 -12.41
N ALA A 6 -3.81 28.41 -12.77
CA ALA A 6 -3.52 27.40 -13.78
C ALA A 6 -4.13 26.08 -13.29
N SER A 7 -4.92 25.43 -14.14
CA SER A 7 -5.43 24.10 -13.83
C SER A 7 -4.23 23.21 -13.52
N PRO A 8 -4.25 22.41 -12.43
CA PRO A 8 -3.16 21.50 -12.14
C PRO A 8 -2.86 20.65 -13.38
N ALA A 9 -1.58 20.37 -13.61
CA ALA A 9 -1.15 19.52 -14.71
C ALA A 9 -1.84 18.16 -14.53
N VAL A 10 -2.85 17.90 -15.36
CA VAL A 10 -3.52 16.61 -15.38
C VAL A 10 -2.54 15.64 -16.00
N PHE A 11 -2.12 14.64 -15.23
CA PHE A 11 -1.29 13.56 -15.71
C PHE A 11 -2.01 12.83 -16.86
N ASP A 12 -1.35 12.70 -18.01
CA ASP A 12 -1.92 12.11 -19.21
C ASP A 12 -1.71 10.59 -19.20
N TYR A 13 -2.79 9.83 -18.99
CA TYR A 13 -2.75 8.36 -18.96
C TYR A 13 -2.38 7.74 -20.31
N SER A 14 -2.47 8.48 -21.41
CA SER A 14 -2.00 7.97 -22.70
C SER A 14 -0.49 7.71 -22.70
N ALA A 15 0.25 8.34 -21.77
CA ALA A 15 1.67 8.11 -21.56
C ALA A 15 1.97 7.09 -20.45
N VAL A 16 0.97 6.36 -19.94
CA VAL A 16 1.12 5.42 -18.81
C VAL A 16 0.86 3.99 -19.28
N THR A 17 1.77 3.09 -18.90
CA THR A 17 1.58 1.65 -19.06
C THR A 17 1.74 0.94 -17.72
N MET A 18 1.54 -0.37 -17.71
CA MET A 18 1.62 -1.20 -16.50
C MET A 18 2.81 -2.13 -16.59
N GLU A 19 3.51 -2.31 -15.48
CA GLU A 19 4.53 -3.34 -15.30
C GLU A 19 4.03 -4.42 -14.35
N CYS A 20 4.23 -5.67 -14.74
CA CYS A 20 3.76 -6.81 -13.97
C CYS A 20 4.62 -7.03 -12.73
N VAL A 21 4.01 -6.99 -11.56
CA VAL A 21 4.66 -7.44 -10.32
C VAL A 21 4.27 -8.88 -10.02
N SER A 22 2.98 -9.19 -10.04
CA SER A 22 2.49 -10.54 -9.79
C SER A 22 1.16 -10.89 -10.45
N GLU A 23 1.04 -12.16 -10.86
CA GLU A 23 -0.16 -12.76 -11.52
C GLU A 23 -0.91 -13.79 -10.66
N HIS A 24 -0.48 -14.03 -9.43
CA HIS A 24 -1.02 -15.14 -8.65
C HIS A 24 -1.69 -14.70 -7.36
N ASN A 25 -2.89 -15.24 -7.17
CA ASN A 25 -3.59 -15.21 -5.90
C ASN A 25 -2.71 -15.88 -4.84
N TRP A 26 -2.32 -15.10 -3.85
CA TRP A 26 -1.54 -15.55 -2.70
C TRP A 26 -2.21 -16.66 -1.89
N ASN A 27 -3.53 -16.87 -2.05
CA ASN A 27 -4.35 -17.70 -1.17
C ASN A 27 -5.30 -18.70 -1.86
N GLN A 28 -5.23 -18.91 -3.19
CA GLN A 28 -6.07 -19.95 -3.83
C GLN A 28 -5.40 -21.33 -3.66
N ASP A 29 -6.03 -22.17 -2.85
CA ASP A 29 -5.84 -23.63 -2.76
C ASP A 29 -4.56 -24.16 -2.08
N GLN A 30 -3.81 -23.32 -1.40
CA GLN A 30 -2.75 -23.75 -0.48
C GLN A 30 -2.87 -22.95 0.82
N GLU A 31 -3.32 -23.60 1.91
CA GLU A 31 -3.15 -23.03 3.25
C GLU A 31 -1.65 -22.72 3.45
N ASN A 32 -1.30 -21.43 3.52
CA ASN A 32 0.01 -20.93 3.95
C ASN A 32 1.24 -21.18 3.04
N THR A 33 1.11 -21.41 1.72
CA THR A 33 2.29 -21.39 0.84
C THR A 33 2.39 -20.12 0.00
N TYR A 34 3.24 -19.21 0.45
CA TYR A 34 3.67 -18.02 -0.30
C TYR A 34 4.33 -18.42 -1.62
N ARG A 35 3.66 -18.16 -2.74
CA ARG A 35 4.28 -18.27 -4.08
C ARG A 35 4.46 -16.85 -4.62
N SER A 36 5.69 -16.35 -4.57
CA SER A 36 6.05 -15.16 -5.34
C SER A 36 5.67 -15.40 -6.81
N ALA A 37 5.15 -14.37 -7.49
CA ALA A 37 4.90 -14.46 -8.93
C ALA A 37 6.19 -14.55 -9.76
N SER A 38 7.32 -14.29 -9.09
CA SER A 38 8.62 -14.67 -9.55
C SER A 38 8.91 -16.08 -9.00
N PRO A 39 9.31 -17.08 -9.81
CA PRO A 39 9.98 -18.29 -9.27
C PRO A 39 11.31 -17.98 -8.53
N TYR A 40 11.57 -16.71 -8.23
CA TYR A 40 12.83 -16.13 -7.80
C TYR A 40 12.76 -15.83 -6.31
N PHE A 41 13.00 -16.86 -5.49
CA PHE A 41 13.48 -16.61 -4.14
C PHE A 41 14.88 -16.02 -4.23
N VAL A 42 15.06 -14.76 -3.84
CA VAL A 42 16.36 -14.22 -3.46
C VAL A 42 16.75 -14.86 -2.13
N GLY A 43 17.16 -16.13 -2.16
CA GLY A 43 17.60 -16.83 -0.96
C GLY A 43 17.23 -18.31 -0.87
N SER A 44 17.78 -19.15 -1.75
CA SER A 44 18.11 -20.53 -1.36
C SER A 44 19.12 -21.14 -2.33
N LYS A 45 20.42 -20.92 -2.08
CA LYS A 45 21.60 -21.74 -2.51
C LYS A 45 21.69 -22.31 -3.95
N GLY A 46 20.82 -21.95 -4.87
CA GLY A 46 20.86 -22.32 -6.27
C GLY A 46 21.40 -21.16 -7.10
N ASN A 47 22.32 -21.43 -8.02
CA ASN A 47 22.67 -20.49 -9.07
C ASN A 47 21.38 -20.09 -9.82
N ILE A 48 20.88 -18.87 -9.56
CA ILE A 48 19.72 -18.32 -10.25
C ILE A 48 20.18 -17.92 -11.65
N SER A 49 19.86 -18.74 -12.65
CA SER A 49 19.97 -18.35 -14.05
C SER A 49 18.70 -17.60 -14.48
N TRP A 50 18.86 -16.31 -14.77
CA TRP A 50 17.83 -15.36 -15.22
C TRP A 50 17.32 -15.63 -16.65
N ALA A 51 16.74 -16.80 -16.91
CA ALA A 51 16.35 -17.18 -18.26
C ALA A 51 14.95 -16.65 -18.63
N GLY A 52 14.90 -15.38 -19.06
CA GLY A 52 14.14 -14.94 -20.24
C GLY A 52 12.61 -15.07 -20.29
N GLN A 53 11.90 -15.27 -19.19
CA GLN A 53 10.43 -15.16 -19.20
C GLN A 53 9.99 -13.72 -18.92
N THR A 54 9.49 -13.05 -19.94
CA THR A 54 8.67 -11.84 -19.80
C THR A 54 7.38 -12.23 -19.08
N SER A 55 7.18 -11.80 -17.84
CA SER A 55 5.92 -11.98 -17.10
C SER A 55 4.82 -11.17 -17.75
N THR A 56 4.03 -11.77 -18.63
CA THR A 56 2.87 -11.12 -19.23
C THR A 56 1.70 -11.17 -18.26
N CYS A 57 1.59 -10.19 -17.36
CA CYS A 57 0.48 -10.11 -16.41
C CYS A 57 -0.87 -10.28 -17.12
N ARG A 58 -1.57 -11.39 -16.85
CA ARG A 58 -2.97 -11.57 -17.29
C ARG A 58 -3.94 -10.91 -16.32
N GLY A 59 -5.19 -10.83 -16.74
CA GLY A 59 -6.27 -10.48 -15.83
C GLY A 59 -6.39 -9.01 -15.51
N TRP A 60 -5.92 -8.16 -16.41
CA TRP A 60 -6.26 -6.75 -16.44
C TRP A 60 -6.42 -6.30 -17.89
N SER A 61 -6.99 -5.12 -18.05
CA SER A 61 -7.07 -4.39 -19.31
C SER A 61 -7.02 -2.90 -19.00
N SER A 62 -6.35 -2.11 -19.83
CA SER A 62 -6.46 -0.66 -19.79
C SER A 62 -7.08 -0.10 -21.06
N ASN A 63 -7.69 1.07 -20.94
CA ASN A 63 -7.95 1.99 -22.03
C ASN A 63 -7.49 3.38 -21.60
N ASP A 64 -7.51 4.35 -22.52
CA ASP A 64 -6.95 5.70 -22.42
C ASP A 64 -6.86 6.29 -21.00
N THR A 65 -7.91 6.15 -20.17
CA THR A 65 -7.93 6.68 -18.79
C THR A 65 -8.31 5.68 -17.70
N SER A 66 -8.49 4.40 -18.01
CA SER A 66 -8.94 3.41 -17.02
C SER A 66 -8.10 2.14 -16.99
N LEU A 67 -7.97 1.58 -15.79
CA LEU A 67 -7.43 0.25 -15.51
C LEU A 67 -8.56 -0.60 -14.94
N THR A 68 -8.83 -1.75 -15.57
CA THR A 68 -9.73 -2.78 -15.07
C THR A 68 -8.93 -4.03 -14.73
N MET A 69 -9.11 -4.56 -13.52
CA MET A 69 -8.52 -5.82 -13.04
C MET A 69 -9.60 -6.86 -12.80
N TYR A 70 -9.30 -8.13 -13.07
CA TYR A 70 -10.27 -9.24 -13.03
C TYR A 70 -9.97 -10.21 -11.89
N GLY A 71 -11.00 -10.54 -11.10
CA GLY A 71 -10.89 -11.35 -9.89
C GLY A 71 -10.40 -12.78 -10.09
N THR A 72 -10.47 -13.30 -11.32
CA THR A 72 -9.89 -14.62 -11.68
C THR A 72 -8.37 -14.66 -11.48
N PHE A 73 -7.68 -13.56 -11.77
CA PHE A 73 -6.21 -13.54 -11.87
C PHE A 73 -5.55 -12.77 -10.73
N GLN A 74 -6.24 -11.77 -10.18
CA GLN A 74 -5.76 -10.99 -9.03
C GLN A 74 -4.40 -10.33 -9.30
N PRO A 75 -4.30 -9.52 -10.38
CA PRO A 75 -3.03 -8.93 -10.79
C PRO A 75 -2.54 -7.90 -9.77
N ARG A 76 -1.22 -7.72 -9.74
CA ARG A 76 -0.53 -6.57 -9.12
C ARG A 76 0.39 -5.93 -10.14
N LEU A 77 0.30 -4.61 -10.24
CA LEU A 77 0.91 -3.84 -11.32
C LEU A 77 1.58 -2.58 -10.76
N PHE A 78 2.81 -2.31 -11.16
CA PHE A 78 3.37 -0.95 -11.10
C PHE A 78 2.81 -0.12 -12.24
N PHE A 79 2.60 1.17 -11.99
CA PHE A 79 2.43 2.15 -13.06
C PHE A 79 3.80 2.58 -13.57
N LYS A 80 3.96 2.73 -14.89
CA LYS A 80 5.20 3.21 -15.50
C LYS A 80 4.95 4.19 -16.65
N ASP A 81 5.92 5.04 -16.92
CA ASP A 81 5.92 5.90 -18.10
C ASP A 81 6.14 5.05 -19.36
N SER A 82 5.27 5.21 -20.35
CA SER A 82 5.27 4.47 -21.62
C SER A 82 6.47 4.76 -22.53
N ASN A 83 7.16 5.88 -22.32
CA ASN A 83 8.28 6.31 -23.14
C ASN A 83 9.62 5.98 -22.48
N THR A 84 9.70 6.13 -21.15
CA THR A 84 10.95 5.93 -20.41
C THR A 84 11.04 4.58 -19.73
N GLU A 85 9.92 3.86 -19.56
CA GLU A 85 9.81 2.61 -18.80
C GLU A 85 10.12 2.77 -17.29
N GLU A 86 10.22 4.02 -16.82
CA GLU A 86 10.44 4.34 -15.41
C GLU A 86 9.17 4.13 -14.60
N VAL A 87 9.31 3.65 -13.36
CA VAL A 87 8.18 3.54 -12.42
C VAL A 87 7.61 4.94 -12.16
N LEU A 88 6.29 5.04 -12.22
CA LEU A 88 5.59 6.26 -11.82
C LEU A 88 5.72 6.44 -10.31
N MET A 89 6.49 7.45 -9.91
CA MET A 89 6.74 7.78 -8.51
C MET A 89 5.79 8.90 -8.06
N ILE A 90 5.19 8.74 -6.88
CA ILE A 90 4.53 9.81 -6.12
C ILE A 90 5.54 10.44 -5.19
N ASP A 91 5.55 11.77 -5.13
CA ASP A 91 6.35 12.56 -4.21
C ASP A 91 5.45 13.09 -3.08
N MET A 92 5.36 12.34 -1.98
CA MET A 92 4.50 12.70 -0.84
C MET A 92 4.87 14.03 -0.17
N THR A 93 6.00 14.64 -0.53
CA THR A 93 6.37 15.97 -0.02
C THR A 93 5.54 17.11 -0.63
N LYS A 94 4.90 16.85 -1.77
CA LYS A 94 4.19 17.90 -2.54
C LYS A 94 2.99 17.42 -3.34
N ASP A 95 2.89 16.12 -3.61
CA ASP A 95 1.84 15.59 -4.46
C ASP A 95 0.55 15.33 -3.66
N SER A 96 -0.57 15.39 -4.36
CA SER A 96 -1.84 14.77 -3.98
C SER A 96 -2.21 13.75 -5.03
N VAL A 97 -2.89 12.67 -4.63
CA VAL A 97 -3.31 11.61 -5.55
C VAL A 97 -4.82 11.49 -5.50
N SER A 98 -5.51 11.60 -6.62
CA SER A 98 -6.94 11.35 -6.72
C SER A 98 -7.24 10.33 -7.80
N TRP A 99 -8.37 9.63 -7.71
CA TRP A 99 -8.85 8.69 -8.71
C TRP A 99 -10.34 8.44 -8.54
N THR A 100 -11.00 7.96 -9.58
CA THR A 100 -12.34 7.37 -9.47
C THR A 100 -12.23 5.86 -9.45
N GLN A 101 -13.02 5.20 -8.62
CA GLN A 101 -13.06 3.75 -8.56
C GLN A 101 -14.48 3.21 -8.54
N ASP A 102 -14.64 2.01 -9.11
CA ASP A 102 -15.85 1.20 -9.06
C ASP A 102 -15.56 -0.11 -8.31
N VAL A 103 -16.10 -0.21 -7.10
CA VAL A 103 -16.01 -1.41 -6.24
C VAL A 103 -17.34 -2.17 -6.19
N SER A 104 -18.30 -1.86 -7.06
CA SER A 104 -19.67 -2.40 -7.00
C SER A 104 -19.77 -3.91 -7.11
N GLN A 105 -18.72 -4.58 -7.59
CA GLN A 105 -18.64 -6.03 -7.71
C GLN A 105 -17.80 -6.70 -6.61
N LEU A 106 -17.15 -5.92 -5.73
CA LEU A 106 -16.19 -6.43 -4.73
C LEU A 106 -16.92 -6.77 -3.43
N GLY A 107 -17.24 -8.05 -3.22
CA GLY A 107 -17.77 -8.51 -1.94
C GLY A 107 -16.71 -8.55 -0.84
N LYS A 108 -17.10 -9.04 0.34
CA LYS A 108 -16.34 -8.95 1.59
C LYS A 108 -14.99 -9.66 1.62
N THR A 109 -14.72 -10.51 0.64
CA THR A 109 -13.47 -11.26 0.55
C THR A 109 -12.48 -10.60 -0.40
N PHE A 110 -12.90 -9.59 -1.16
CA PHE A 110 -12.06 -8.86 -2.11
C PHE A 110 -11.39 -7.66 -1.46
N ASN A 111 -10.23 -7.28 -2.02
CA ASN A 111 -9.58 -6.02 -1.78
C ASN A 111 -9.09 -5.47 -3.14
N GLY A 112 -9.71 -4.39 -3.59
CA GLY A 112 -9.19 -3.56 -4.67
C GLY A 112 -8.34 -2.45 -4.08
N ALA A 113 -7.05 -2.45 -4.41
CA ALA A 113 -6.06 -1.57 -3.81
C ALA A 113 -5.42 -0.65 -4.85
N LEU A 114 -5.30 0.63 -4.51
CA LEU A 114 -4.32 1.56 -5.07
C LEU A 114 -3.41 1.97 -3.92
N TYR A 115 -2.12 1.76 -4.05
CA TYR A 115 -1.17 1.91 -2.96
C TYR A 115 0.22 2.22 -3.50
N THR A 116 1.18 2.42 -2.60
CA THR A 116 2.55 2.70 -2.97
C THR A 116 3.53 1.81 -2.22
N SER A 117 4.59 1.41 -2.90
CA SER A 117 5.74 0.71 -2.32
C SER A 117 6.95 1.60 -2.45
N TRP A 118 7.89 1.49 -1.51
CA TRP A 118 9.20 2.04 -1.77
C TRP A 118 9.86 1.32 -2.96
N VAL A 119 10.53 2.10 -3.80
CA VAL A 119 11.37 1.62 -4.90
C VAL A 119 12.73 2.29 -4.77
N SER A 120 13.81 1.51 -4.86
CA SER A 120 15.13 2.12 -4.71
C SER A 120 15.44 3.10 -5.83
N PRO A 121 16.22 4.16 -5.57
CA PRO A 121 16.65 5.08 -6.63
C PRO A 121 17.39 4.40 -7.78
N ALA A 122 18.03 3.24 -7.54
CA ALA A 122 18.73 2.48 -8.56
C ALA A 122 17.80 1.65 -9.46
N GLN A 123 16.54 1.43 -9.05
CA GLN A 123 15.57 0.57 -9.73
C GLN A 123 14.41 1.36 -10.35
N ARG A 124 14.13 2.58 -9.87
CA ARG A 124 12.97 3.35 -10.35
C ARG A 124 13.02 3.64 -11.86
N ASP A 125 14.23 3.66 -12.44
CA ASP A 125 14.41 3.97 -13.86
C ASP A 125 14.21 2.72 -14.77
N ASP A 126 13.90 1.56 -14.19
CA ASP A 126 13.65 0.28 -14.88
C ASP A 126 12.51 -0.46 -14.15
N ALA A 127 11.27 -0.26 -14.59
CA ALA A 127 10.11 -0.87 -13.94
C ALA A 127 10.19 -2.41 -13.87
N PRO A 128 10.63 -3.15 -14.91
CA PRO A 128 10.90 -4.58 -14.79
C PRO A 128 11.88 -4.96 -13.67
N GLU A 129 12.95 -4.18 -13.49
CA GLU A 129 13.86 -4.39 -12.36
C GLU A 129 13.18 -4.07 -11.03
N ALA A 130 12.46 -2.95 -10.92
CA ALA A 130 11.69 -2.59 -9.74
C ALA A 130 10.69 -3.68 -9.33
N ALA A 131 9.99 -4.29 -10.29
CA ALA A 131 9.04 -5.39 -10.06
C ALA A 131 9.70 -6.61 -9.40
N LYS A 132 10.96 -6.93 -9.74
CA LYS A 132 11.71 -8.03 -9.10
C LYS A 132 12.01 -7.74 -7.63
N TYR A 133 12.21 -6.47 -7.29
CA TYR A 133 12.47 -6.02 -5.92
C TYR A 133 11.27 -5.36 -5.26
N TYR A 134 10.07 -5.59 -5.81
CA TYR A 134 8.84 -5.20 -5.15
C TYR A 134 8.89 -5.67 -3.70
N CYS A 135 8.50 -4.79 -2.79
CA CYS A 135 8.46 -4.98 -1.36
C CYS A 135 7.13 -4.37 -0.86
N ASP A 136 6.71 -4.70 0.35
CA ASP A 136 5.56 -4.04 1.00
C ASP A 136 5.72 -4.13 2.52
N ALA A 137 4.73 -3.69 3.28
CA ALA A 137 4.80 -3.70 4.74
C ALA A 137 4.28 -4.99 5.39
N ASN A 138 3.83 -5.94 4.58
CA ASN A 138 3.24 -7.17 5.06
C ASN A 138 4.30 -8.29 5.17
N ASP A 139 3.94 -9.34 5.92
CA ASP A 139 4.79 -10.50 6.11
C ASP A 139 4.66 -11.54 4.99
N GLY A 140 5.81 -11.97 4.44
CA GLY A 140 5.92 -12.98 3.38
C GLY A 140 5.40 -12.50 2.03
N THR A 141 4.92 -11.26 2.01
CA THR A 141 4.47 -10.48 0.86
C THR A 141 5.67 -9.72 0.28
N GLY A 142 5.50 -8.87 -0.73
CA GLY A 142 6.66 -8.08 -1.19
C GLY A 142 7.85 -8.88 -1.74
N ASN A 143 7.69 -10.03 -2.41
CA ASN A 143 8.84 -10.91 -2.75
C ASN A 143 9.75 -11.26 -1.53
N ASN A 144 9.18 -11.31 -0.32
CA ASN A 144 9.88 -11.43 0.97
C ASN A 144 10.81 -10.26 1.30
N LEU A 145 10.55 -9.10 0.69
CA LEU A 145 11.22 -7.85 0.94
C LEU A 145 10.25 -6.91 1.63
N TRP A 146 10.74 -6.28 2.69
CA TRP A 146 9.94 -5.36 3.47
C TRP A 146 10.41 -3.94 3.23
N CYS A 147 9.47 -3.03 3.11
CA CYS A 147 9.75 -1.61 2.92
C CYS A 147 8.56 -0.74 3.32
N PRO A 148 8.75 0.59 3.38
CA PRO A 148 7.66 1.51 3.59
C PRO A 148 6.57 1.32 2.54
N GLU A 149 5.33 1.43 2.98
CA GLU A 149 4.14 1.33 2.14
C GLU A 149 3.13 2.40 2.56
N MET A 150 2.43 2.94 1.58
CA MET A 150 1.29 3.81 1.82
C MET A 150 0.11 3.30 1.00
N ASP A 151 -0.88 2.76 1.70
CA ASP A 151 -2.15 2.34 1.14
C ASP A 151 -3.01 3.56 0.91
N LEU A 152 -3.08 4.02 -0.33
CA LEU A 152 -3.90 5.18 -0.69
C LEU A 152 -5.39 4.82 -0.55
N GLY A 153 -5.77 3.63 -1.00
CA GLY A 153 -7.10 3.09 -0.82
C GLY A 153 -7.15 1.59 -1.05
N GLU A 154 -7.45 0.83 0.00
CA GLU A 154 -7.84 -0.58 -0.04
C GLU A 154 -9.34 -0.67 0.17
N ALA A 155 -10.08 -1.26 -0.76
CA ALA A 155 -11.53 -1.13 -0.76
C ALA A 155 -12.29 -2.35 -1.29
N ASN A 156 -13.50 -2.50 -0.75
CA ASN A 156 -14.59 -3.31 -1.30
C ASN A 156 -15.93 -2.67 -0.92
N ARG A 157 -17.06 -3.31 -1.24
CA ARG A 157 -18.39 -2.70 -0.98
C ARG A 157 -18.66 -2.35 0.49
N CYS A 158 -17.98 -2.99 1.44
CA CYS A 158 -18.25 -2.84 2.86
C CYS A 158 -17.26 -1.93 3.59
N GLY A 159 -16.10 -1.69 3.01
CA GLY A 159 -15.05 -0.92 3.66
C GLY A 159 -14.06 -0.31 2.69
N LEU A 160 -13.55 0.86 3.06
CA LEU A 160 -12.38 1.49 2.45
C LEU A 160 -11.41 1.90 3.54
N ARG A 161 -10.13 1.58 3.35
CA ARG A 161 -9.05 1.97 4.23
C ARG A 161 -7.96 2.74 3.49
N THR A 162 -7.41 3.72 4.18
CA THR A 162 -6.16 4.39 3.82
C THR A 162 -5.23 4.24 5.01
N THR A 163 -4.05 3.70 4.79
CA THR A 163 -3.14 3.28 5.87
C THR A 163 -1.70 3.66 5.52
N SER A 164 -1.01 4.32 6.44
CA SER A 164 0.45 4.47 6.32
C SER A 164 1.15 3.35 7.08
N HIS A 165 2.09 2.68 6.40
CA HIS A 165 2.94 1.63 6.93
C HIS A 165 4.41 2.08 6.94
N PRO A 166 4.80 2.93 7.89
CA PRO A 166 6.19 3.34 8.03
C PRO A 166 7.09 2.20 8.50
N VAL A 167 8.36 2.22 8.06
CA VAL A 167 9.42 1.33 8.53
C VAL A 167 10.41 2.08 9.40
N THR A 168 10.52 1.71 10.67
CA THR A 168 11.52 2.28 11.59
C THR A 168 12.73 1.39 11.72
N ASP A 169 13.92 1.98 11.88
CA ASP A 169 15.03 1.25 12.50
C ASP A 169 14.80 1.25 14.02
N ILE A 170 14.66 0.08 14.64
CA ILE A 170 14.53 -0.13 16.08
C ILE A 170 15.72 0.44 16.85
N ILE A 171 16.90 0.36 16.25
CA ILE A 171 18.16 0.69 16.92
C ILE A 171 18.42 2.20 16.83
N HIS A 172 17.88 2.84 15.79
CA HIS A 172 17.91 4.28 15.60
C HIS A 172 16.53 4.80 15.19
N PRO A 173 15.55 4.85 16.12
CA PRO A 173 14.21 5.31 15.82
C PRO A 173 14.18 6.78 15.39
N GLU A 174 15.22 7.55 15.71
CA GLU A 174 15.46 8.91 15.24
C GLU A 174 16.15 9.00 13.86
N ALA A 175 16.68 7.89 13.34
CA ALA A 175 17.36 7.89 12.06
C ALA A 175 16.35 7.65 10.92
N PRO A 176 16.28 8.56 9.94
CA PRO A 176 15.45 8.37 8.75
C PRO A 176 15.88 7.13 7.98
N TRP A 177 14.90 6.41 7.45
CA TRP A 177 15.13 5.14 6.77
C TRP A 177 16.13 5.28 5.60
N GLU A 178 17.16 4.44 5.58
CA GLU A 178 18.34 4.58 4.70
C GLU A 178 18.13 4.06 3.27
N GLY A 179 16.91 3.70 2.87
CA GLY A 179 16.63 3.33 1.48
C GLY A 179 17.14 1.95 1.10
N LYS A 180 16.93 0.94 1.96
CA LYS A 180 17.19 -0.45 1.61
C LYS A 180 16.01 -1.31 2.03
N ALA A 181 15.36 -1.93 1.06
CA ALA A 181 14.43 -3.02 1.34
C ALA A 181 15.20 -4.10 2.12
N VAL A 182 14.58 -4.58 3.18
CA VAL A 182 15.18 -5.54 4.10
C VAL A 182 14.59 -6.92 3.85
N ASN A 183 15.44 -7.94 3.83
CA ASN A 183 14.97 -9.31 3.77
C ASN A 183 14.68 -9.76 5.19
N CYS A 184 13.44 -10.14 5.45
CA CYS A 184 12.99 -10.46 6.79
C CYS A 184 12.80 -11.96 6.91
N PHE A 185 13.35 -12.53 7.99
CA PHE A 185 13.20 -13.93 8.32
C PHE A 185 12.42 -14.05 9.62
N PHE A 186 11.45 -14.95 9.63
CA PHE A 186 10.86 -15.46 10.86
C PHE A 186 11.75 -16.58 11.36
N PRO A 187 12.53 -16.38 12.44
CA PRO A 187 13.01 -17.54 13.15
C PRO A 187 11.81 -18.37 13.59
N LEU A 188 11.80 -19.66 13.21
CA LEU A 188 10.88 -20.61 13.82
C LEU A 188 11.05 -20.55 15.35
N ALA A 189 10.06 -20.92 16.14
CA ALA A 189 10.15 -20.86 17.61
C ALA A 189 11.35 -21.66 18.20
N GLU A 190 11.90 -22.58 17.42
CA GLU A 190 13.13 -23.33 17.69
C GLU A 190 14.43 -22.58 17.29
N ASP A 191 14.35 -21.63 16.34
CA ASP A 191 15.43 -20.79 15.82
C ASP A 191 15.54 -19.41 16.50
N VAL A 192 14.58 -19.02 17.35
CA VAL A 192 14.69 -17.80 18.18
C VAL A 192 15.78 -18.03 19.22
N ALA A 193 17.02 -17.82 18.79
CA ALA A 193 18.19 -17.78 19.66
C ALA A 193 17.95 -16.72 20.72
N MET A 194 18.31 -17.06 21.96
CA MET A 194 18.26 -16.15 23.10
C MET A 194 18.79 -14.76 22.73
N TYR A 195 18.25 -13.70 23.32
CA TYR A 195 18.80 -12.33 23.21
C TYR A 195 19.42 -11.90 24.53
N LYS A 196 20.40 -10.99 24.51
CA LYS A 196 20.90 -10.37 25.74
C LYS A 196 19.95 -9.25 26.15
N ASN A 197 19.33 -9.39 27.32
CA ASN A 197 18.59 -8.29 27.94
C ASN A 197 19.52 -7.13 28.35
N GLU A 198 18.96 -6.03 28.87
CA GLU A 198 19.71 -4.87 29.34
C GLU A 198 20.78 -5.21 30.41
N ALA A 199 20.59 -6.31 31.14
CA ALA A 199 21.56 -6.85 32.10
C ALA A 199 22.64 -7.73 31.45
N GLY A 200 22.70 -7.82 30.12
CA GLY A 200 23.66 -8.63 29.37
C GLY A 200 23.43 -10.14 29.46
N THR A 201 22.28 -10.57 30.00
CA THR A 201 21.94 -11.98 30.22
C THR A 201 21.13 -12.51 29.05
N TRP A 202 21.53 -13.67 28.53
CA TRP A 202 20.80 -14.35 27.48
C TRP A 202 19.47 -14.88 28.02
N VAL A 203 18.36 -14.41 27.46
CA VAL A 203 17.00 -14.83 27.81
C VAL A 203 16.27 -15.33 26.57
N LYS A 204 15.41 -16.35 26.75
CA LYS A 204 14.52 -16.83 25.70
C LYS A 204 13.32 -15.88 25.66
N ASP A 205 13.06 -15.33 24.49
CA ASP A 205 11.97 -14.39 24.33
C ASP A 205 10.63 -15.14 24.20
N ALA A 206 9.79 -15.10 25.23
CA ALA A 206 8.49 -15.76 25.24
C ALA A 206 7.36 -14.87 24.73
N ASP A 207 7.58 -13.54 24.71
CA ASP A 207 6.52 -12.55 24.45
C ASP A 207 6.65 -11.90 23.05
N HIS A 208 7.75 -12.18 22.34
CA HIS A 208 8.05 -11.56 21.05
C HIS A 208 7.87 -12.50 19.85
N THR A 209 6.87 -13.39 19.87
CA THR A 209 6.41 -14.12 18.66
C THR A 209 5.92 -13.21 17.53
N ASN A 210 5.86 -11.89 17.78
CA ASN A 210 5.51 -10.86 16.81
C ASN A 210 6.73 -10.02 16.35
N LEU A 211 7.96 -10.37 16.75
CA LEU A 211 9.16 -9.69 16.27
C LEU A 211 9.69 -10.35 15.00
N VAL A 212 9.74 -9.55 13.94
CA VAL A 212 10.36 -9.93 12.67
C VAL A 212 11.79 -9.40 12.63
N TYR A 213 12.74 -10.28 12.33
CA TYR A 213 14.14 -9.89 12.17
C TYR A 213 14.45 -9.65 10.70
N CYS A 214 14.61 -8.37 10.39
CA CYS A 214 14.93 -7.89 9.05
C CYS A 214 16.43 -7.60 8.95
N GLY A 215 17.14 -8.38 8.13
CA GLY A 215 18.56 -8.21 7.87
C GLY A 215 18.81 -7.53 6.52
N LEU A 216 19.80 -6.65 6.45
CA LEU A 216 20.31 -6.11 5.20
C LEU A 216 21.21 -7.14 4.51
N GLY A 217 20.77 -7.74 3.40
CA GLY A 217 21.63 -8.55 2.54
C GLY A 217 20.91 -9.53 1.61
N THR A 218 21.40 -9.67 0.38
CA THR A 218 20.92 -10.61 -0.65
C THR A 218 21.38 -12.06 -0.43
N THR A 219 22.11 -12.34 0.65
CA THR A 219 22.65 -13.67 0.94
C THR A 219 22.24 -14.16 2.32
N ALA A 220 21.30 -15.09 2.37
CA ALA A 220 20.77 -15.76 3.57
C ALA A 220 21.80 -16.57 4.40
N ASN A 221 23.11 -16.46 4.14
CA ASN A 221 24.11 -17.40 4.69
C ASN A 221 24.87 -16.91 5.92
N ALA A 222 24.60 -15.72 6.46
CA ALA A 222 25.11 -15.32 7.78
C ALA A 222 24.27 -14.17 8.35
N ILE A 223 23.21 -14.48 9.09
CA ILE A 223 22.65 -13.50 10.04
C ILE A 223 23.71 -13.34 11.13
N ASN A 224 24.58 -12.34 10.97
CA ASN A 224 25.43 -11.92 12.06
C ASN A 224 24.50 -11.21 13.06
N TYR A 225 24.11 -11.87 14.16
CA TYR A 225 23.34 -11.29 15.27
C TYR A 225 24.05 -10.09 15.96
N THR A 226 25.12 -9.59 15.37
CA THR A 226 25.94 -8.46 15.81
C THR A 226 25.73 -7.19 14.97
N THR A 227 24.97 -7.23 13.87
CA THR A 227 24.72 -6.05 13.03
C THR A 227 23.54 -5.22 13.54
N LYS A 228 23.84 -3.95 13.80
CA LYS A 228 23.06 -2.93 14.51
C LYS A 228 21.89 -2.31 13.73
N THR A 229 21.19 -3.05 12.88
CA THR A 229 20.07 -2.48 12.11
C THR A 229 18.91 -3.48 12.12
N GLN A 230 18.07 -3.40 13.15
CA GLN A 230 16.84 -4.18 13.20
C GLN A 230 15.74 -3.21 12.78
N SER A 231 15.00 -3.50 11.71
CA SER A 231 13.90 -2.62 11.29
C SER A 231 12.55 -3.18 11.74
N TRP A 232 11.71 -2.35 12.36
CA TRP A 232 10.29 -2.61 12.57
C TRP A 232 9.50 -2.08 11.38
N VAL A 233 8.49 -2.84 10.98
CA VAL A 233 7.45 -2.33 10.09
C VAL A 233 6.15 -2.32 10.84
N ASP A 234 5.48 -1.18 10.85
CA ASP A 234 4.17 -1.07 11.48
C ASP A 234 3.11 -1.76 10.60
N HIS A 235 2.94 -3.06 10.82
CA HIS A 235 1.96 -3.87 10.10
C HIS A 235 0.51 -3.39 10.33
N PHE A 236 0.23 -2.75 11.47
CA PHE A 236 -1.11 -2.23 11.76
C PHE A 236 -1.33 -0.83 11.19
N GLY A 237 -0.23 -0.11 10.97
CA GLY A 237 -0.17 1.19 10.35
C GLY A 237 -1.00 2.26 11.07
N ASN A 238 -0.96 3.47 10.51
CA ASN A 238 -1.89 4.51 10.89
C ASN A 238 -3.10 4.46 9.97
N ALA A 239 -4.05 3.58 10.26
CA ALA A 239 -5.22 3.36 9.41
C ALA A 239 -6.35 4.37 9.67
N MET A 240 -7.07 4.71 8.61
CA MET A 240 -8.41 5.26 8.66
C MET A 240 -9.40 4.37 7.93
N TYR A 241 -10.64 4.35 8.43
CA TYR A 241 -11.63 3.41 7.95
C TYR A 241 -12.97 4.09 7.63
N ALA A 242 -13.41 3.99 6.39
CA ALA A 242 -14.78 4.30 5.99
C ALA A 242 -15.56 2.99 5.85
N THR A 243 -16.69 2.86 6.53
CA THR A 243 -17.49 1.63 6.55
C THR A 243 -18.97 1.94 6.78
N SER A 244 -19.76 0.89 7.02
CA SER A 244 -21.16 0.96 7.38
C SER A 244 -21.39 0.44 8.80
N LYS A 245 -22.45 0.92 9.45
CA LYS A 245 -22.90 0.37 10.74
C LYS A 245 -23.28 -1.11 10.69
N LYS A 246 -23.64 -1.61 9.49
CA LYS A 246 -23.96 -3.01 9.26
C LYS A 246 -22.68 -3.87 9.27
N ALA A 247 -21.59 -3.38 8.70
CA ALA A 247 -20.30 -4.05 8.68
C ALA A 247 -19.56 -3.95 10.03
N VAL A 248 -19.64 -2.78 10.66
CA VAL A 248 -18.95 -2.45 11.92
C VAL A 248 -19.91 -1.71 12.83
N SER A 249 -20.50 -2.42 13.79
CA SER A 249 -21.50 -1.85 14.69
C SER A 249 -21.00 -0.66 15.53
N SER A 250 -19.67 -0.55 15.71
CA SER A 250 -19.00 0.50 16.48
C SER A 250 -18.51 1.68 15.66
N CYS A 251 -18.78 1.76 14.35
CA CYS A 251 -18.41 2.95 13.59
C CYS A 251 -19.14 4.19 14.12
N SER A 252 -18.51 5.34 13.98
CA SER A 252 -19.08 6.63 14.35
C SER A 252 -19.97 7.15 13.22
N THR A 253 -21.13 7.71 13.57
CA THR A 253 -21.94 8.49 12.63
C THR A 253 -21.60 9.97 12.65
N ALA A 254 -20.61 10.40 13.44
CA ALA A 254 -20.09 11.76 13.43
C ALA A 254 -18.93 11.82 12.42
N PRO A 255 -19.13 12.42 11.23
CA PRO A 255 -18.08 12.51 10.22
C PRO A 255 -16.93 13.37 10.76
N GLY A 256 -15.69 12.95 10.49
CA GLY A 256 -14.51 13.79 10.75
C GLY A 256 -14.12 13.97 12.23
N SER A 257 -14.58 13.12 13.16
CA SER A 257 -13.96 13.10 14.49
C SER A 257 -12.53 12.57 14.36
N PRO A 258 -11.49 13.34 14.70
CA PRO A 258 -10.09 12.87 14.59
C PRO A 258 -9.78 11.68 15.50
N THR A 259 -10.70 11.30 16.39
CA THR A 259 -10.60 10.14 17.29
C THR A 259 -11.42 8.93 16.84
N SER A 260 -12.33 9.06 15.87
CA SER A 260 -13.11 7.92 15.38
C SER A 260 -12.34 7.20 14.29
N PHE A 261 -11.81 6.03 14.62
CA PHE A 261 -11.10 5.16 13.69
C PHE A 261 -11.97 4.70 12.52
N ALA A 262 -13.30 4.73 12.65
CA ALA A 262 -14.26 4.28 11.65
C ALA A 262 -15.47 5.23 11.51
N SER A 263 -15.84 5.58 10.29
CA SER A 263 -17.07 6.34 9.98
C SER A 263 -18.13 5.46 9.30
N CYS A 264 -19.42 5.71 9.57
CA CYS A 264 -20.55 4.92 9.07
C CYS A 264 -21.15 5.40 7.74
N ASP A 265 -20.38 6.12 6.91
CA ASP A 265 -20.90 6.83 5.73
C ASP A 265 -20.74 6.07 4.41
N TYR A 266 -20.19 4.85 4.45
CA TYR A 266 -19.72 4.10 3.29
C TYR A 266 -20.38 2.72 3.23
N GLY A 267 -21.07 2.41 2.13
CA GLY A 267 -21.70 1.10 1.97
C GLY A 267 -22.63 1.03 0.76
N PRO A 268 -23.23 -0.15 0.50
CA PRO A 268 -24.06 -0.34 -0.68
C PRO A 268 -25.47 0.22 -0.49
N GLY A 269 -25.88 1.10 -1.40
CA GLY A 269 -27.23 1.67 -1.46
C GLY A 269 -27.30 3.16 -1.07
N SER A 270 -28.45 3.77 -1.34
CA SER A 270 -28.69 5.21 -1.16
C SER A 270 -28.76 5.68 0.30
N ASP A 271 -28.71 4.76 1.26
CA ASP A 271 -28.71 5.09 2.70
C ASP A 271 -27.32 5.60 3.16
N TYR A 272 -26.30 5.47 2.33
CA TYR A 272 -24.93 5.89 2.59
C TYR A 272 -24.60 7.17 1.82
N ILE A 273 -23.74 8.02 2.40
CA ILE A 273 -23.24 9.22 1.70
C ILE A 273 -22.41 8.78 0.49
N ILE A 274 -21.61 7.73 0.66
CA ILE A 274 -20.87 7.04 -0.40
C ILE A 274 -21.55 5.68 -0.65
N ASP A 275 -22.38 5.64 -1.69
CA ASP A 275 -23.06 4.45 -2.20
C ASP A 275 -22.10 3.61 -3.04
N THR A 276 -21.60 2.51 -2.48
CA THR A 276 -20.64 1.60 -3.14
C THR A 276 -21.26 0.71 -4.21
N SER A 277 -22.56 0.86 -4.50
CA SER A 277 -23.16 0.30 -5.73
C SER A 277 -22.85 1.13 -6.97
N LYS A 278 -22.21 2.29 -6.80
CA LYS A 278 -21.84 3.22 -7.87
C LYS A 278 -20.39 3.67 -7.71
N PRO A 279 -19.78 4.18 -8.79
CA PRO A 279 -18.47 4.80 -8.71
C PRO A 279 -18.41 6.00 -7.75
N TYR A 280 -17.23 6.23 -7.19
CA TYR A 280 -16.94 7.42 -6.38
C TYR A 280 -15.47 7.81 -6.55
N GLN A 281 -15.19 9.09 -6.30
CA GLN A 281 -13.84 9.64 -6.34
C GLN A 281 -13.19 9.53 -4.95
N VAL A 282 -11.90 9.20 -4.95
CA VAL A 282 -11.01 9.26 -3.80
C VAL A 282 -9.94 10.31 -4.08
N GLU A 283 -9.53 11.04 -3.06
CA GLU A 283 -8.34 11.90 -3.08
C GLU A 283 -7.56 11.71 -1.78
N VAL A 284 -6.24 11.66 -1.85
CA VAL A 284 -5.33 11.56 -0.73
C VAL A 284 -4.33 12.71 -0.80
N THR A 285 -4.18 13.44 0.31
CA THR A 285 -3.20 14.51 0.47
C THR A 285 -2.29 14.20 1.64
N PHE A 286 -1.00 14.52 1.51
CA PHE A 286 0.01 14.25 2.52
C PHE A 286 0.44 15.53 3.22
N ASP A 287 0.48 15.51 4.55
CA ASP A 287 1.04 16.60 5.36
C ASP A 287 2.48 16.20 5.74
N TRP A 288 3.42 16.44 4.82
CA TRP A 288 4.85 16.18 5.02
C TRP A 288 5.53 17.28 5.84
N ASN A 289 6.44 16.89 6.71
CA ASN A 289 7.23 17.77 7.55
C ASN A 289 8.67 17.87 7.04
N ASP A 290 8.98 18.92 6.28
CA ASP A 290 10.30 19.13 5.70
C ASP A 290 11.44 19.20 6.73
N ALA A 291 11.16 19.79 7.90
CA ALA A 291 12.17 19.96 8.94
C ALA A 291 12.58 18.62 9.57
N LYS A 292 11.63 17.68 9.67
CA LYS A 292 11.87 16.34 10.20
C LYS A 292 12.14 15.29 9.12
N GLN A 293 11.81 15.59 7.87
CA GLN A 293 11.77 14.64 6.75
C GLN A 293 10.84 13.46 7.04
N THR A 294 9.62 13.74 7.52
CA THR A 294 8.63 12.74 7.93
C THR A 294 7.24 13.05 7.40
N LEU A 295 6.42 12.02 7.20
CA LEU A 295 4.98 12.18 7.02
C LEU A 295 4.32 12.37 8.40
N ASP A 296 3.82 13.56 8.72
CA ASP A 296 3.20 13.86 10.02
C ASP A 296 1.70 13.47 10.03
N SER A 297 0.99 13.70 8.92
CA SER A 297 -0.41 13.30 8.75
C SER A 297 -0.77 13.08 7.30
N PHE A 298 -1.92 12.49 7.05
CA PHE A 298 -2.54 12.44 5.73
C PHE A 298 -4.05 12.61 5.85
N LYS A 299 -4.68 13.06 4.77
CA LYS A 299 -6.13 13.19 4.65
C LYS A 299 -6.59 12.40 3.45
N PHE A 300 -7.78 11.82 3.52
CA PHE A 300 -8.44 11.35 2.32
C PHE A 300 -9.87 11.87 2.23
N PHE A 301 -10.30 12.11 1.00
CA PHE A 301 -11.60 12.64 0.64
C PHE A 301 -12.34 11.60 -0.17
N LEU A 302 -13.62 11.39 0.13
CA LEU A 302 -14.53 10.61 -0.70
C LEU A 302 -15.58 11.54 -1.29
N THR A 303 -15.73 11.54 -2.60
CA THR A 303 -16.70 12.38 -3.31
C THR A 303 -17.61 11.53 -4.19
N GLN A 304 -18.92 11.71 -4.09
CA GLN A 304 -19.89 11.04 -4.96
C GLN A 304 -21.06 11.96 -5.36
N GLY A 305 -21.20 12.27 -6.65
CA GLY A 305 -22.25 13.17 -7.12
C GLY A 305 -22.05 14.62 -6.66
N ALA A 306 -23.09 15.45 -6.81
CA ALA A 306 -23.00 16.87 -6.51
C ALA A 306 -23.11 17.14 -5.00
N GLY A 307 -21.99 17.51 -4.37
CA GLY A 307 -21.98 18.03 -3.00
C GLY A 307 -21.91 16.98 -1.88
N HIS A 308 -21.70 15.69 -2.19
CA HIS A 308 -21.39 14.68 -1.17
C HIS A 308 -19.89 14.45 -1.14
N THR A 309 -19.19 15.25 -0.34
CA THR A 309 -17.76 15.06 -0.04
C THR A 309 -17.60 14.85 1.45
N ILE A 310 -16.88 13.80 1.83
CA ILE A 310 -16.47 13.53 3.21
C ILE A 310 -14.96 13.61 3.28
N MET A 311 -14.44 14.21 4.34
CA MET A 311 -13.02 14.29 4.61
C MET A 311 -12.70 13.55 5.91
N TYR A 312 -11.62 12.78 5.85
CA TYR A 312 -11.03 12.07 6.98
C TYR A 312 -9.59 12.55 7.13
N SER A 313 -9.10 12.63 8.37
CA SER A 313 -7.72 13.06 8.67
C SER A 313 -7.09 12.15 9.72
N ARG A 314 -5.84 11.74 9.47
CA ARG A 314 -5.06 10.85 10.35
C ARG A 314 -3.72 11.45 10.68
N TYR A 315 -3.43 11.54 11.97
CA TYR A 315 -2.06 11.76 12.42
C TYR A 315 -1.26 10.45 12.34
N VAL A 316 -0.05 10.53 11.80
CA VAL A 316 0.93 9.45 11.83
C VAL A 316 1.59 9.49 13.20
N GLY A 317 1.06 8.69 14.13
CA GLY A 317 1.48 8.68 15.53
C GLY A 317 2.19 7.40 15.93
N ASN A 318 2.42 7.27 17.24
CA ASN A 318 2.94 6.04 17.82
C ASN A 318 2.06 4.86 17.42
N ASN A 319 2.70 3.81 16.93
CA ASN A 319 2.00 2.56 16.68
C ASN A 319 1.56 1.91 18.01
N PRO A 320 0.70 0.89 17.98
CA PRO A 320 0.26 0.18 19.19
C PRO A 320 1.42 -0.39 20.03
N ALA A 321 2.59 -0.61 19.43
CA ALA A 321 3.81 -1.05 20.12
C ALA A 321 4.59 0.10 20.80
N GLY A 322 4.08 1.33 20.75
CA GLY A 322 4.73 2.50 21.36
C GLY A 322 5.96 2.99 20.61
N VAL A 323 6.23 2.46 19.41
CA VAL A 323 7.31 2.93 18.54
C VAL A 323 6.80 4.18 17.83
N ASN A 324 7.55 5.28 17.95
CA ASN A 324 7.30 6.49 17.19
C ASN A 324 7.94 6.32 15.81
N PRO A 325 7.17 6.23 14.72
CA PRO A 325 7.71 6.16 13.38
C PRO A 325 8.25 7.50 12.91
N VAL A 326 9.33 7.98 13.54
CA VAL A 326 10.04 9.16 13.06
C VAL A 326 10.81 8.75 11.79
N GLY A 327 10.25 9.07 10.63
CA GLY A 327 10.96 8.92 9.35
C GLY A 327 10.89 7.55 8.72
N GLY A 328 9.76 6.84 8.91
CA GLY A 328 9.59 5.52 8.30
C GLY A 328 9.24 5.51 6.82
N PHE A 329 9.39 6.63 6.12
CA PHE A 329 9.44 6.72 4.67
C PHE A 329 10.80 7.30 4.27
N GLY A 330 11.23 7.08 3.02
CA GLY A 330 12.45 7.71 2.51
C GLY A 330 12.40 9.23 2.64
N LYS A 331 13.55 9.87 2.90
CA LYS A 331 13.65 11.34 3.10
C LYS A 331 13.12 12.17 1.94
N ASP A 332 13.11 11.60 0.73
CA ASP A 332 12.63 12.23 -0.48
C ASP A 332 11.12 12.05 -0.67
N GLY A 333 10.44 11.30 0.19
CA GLY A 333 9.00 11.04 0.12
C GLY A 333 8.56 10.28 -1.13
N LYS A 334 9.50 9.72 -1.90
CA LYS A 334 9.23 9.12 -3.20
C LYS A 334 8.85 7.64 -3.09
N MET A 335 7.69 7.30 -3.63
CA MET A 335 7.12 5.95 -3.57
C MET A 335 6.59 5.54 -4.95
N GLY A 336 6.83 4.31 -5.38
CA GLY A 336 6.29 3.80 -6.64
C GLY A 336 4.80 3.51 -6.49
N LEU A 337 3.98 3.93 -7.46
CA LEU A 337 2.54 3.70 -7.47
C LEU A 337 2.21 2.30 -8.00
N LEU A 338 1.32 1.59 -7.30
CA LEU A 338 0.80 0.28 -7.68
C LEU A 338 -0.72 0.19 -7.62
N ALA A 339 -1.26 -0.74 -8.40
CA ALA A 339 -2.63 -1.22 -8.24
C ALA A 339 -2.65 -2.74 -8.07
N GLN A 340 -3.60 -3.23 -7.28
CA GLN A 340 -3.83 -4.65 -7.09
C GLN A 340 -5.31 -4.97 -6.92
N LEU A 341 -5.71 -6.16 -7.36
CA LEU A 341 -6.94 -6.80 -6.93
C LEU A 341 -6.59 -8.15 -6.31
N TRP A 342 -7.09 -8.46 -5.12
CA TRP A 342 -6.86 -9.77 -4.50
C TRP A 342 -8.02 -10.21 -3.60
N THR A 343 -7.96 -11.46 -3.14
CA THR A 343 -8.97 -12.06 -2.26
C THR A 343 -8.37 -12.82 -1.09
N SER A 344 -9.08 -12.85 0.03
CA SER A 344 -8.78 -13.68 1.19
C SER A 344 -10.07 -14.29 1.75
N PRO A 345 -10.05 -15.52 2.28
CA PRO A 345 -11.18 -16.06 3.05
C PRO A 345 -11.58 -15.15 4.21
N ASP A 346 -10.61 -14.49 4.83
CA ASP A 346 -10.82 -13.49 5.87
C ASP A 346 -10.25 -12.14 5.43
N MET A 347 -11.16 -11.20 5.18
CA MET A 347 -10.86 -9.78 4.99
C MET A 347 -11.61 -8.91 6.01
N SER A 348 -11.93 -9.46 7.18
CA SER A 348 -12.74 -8.79 8.20
C SER A 348 -12.11 -7.51 8.75
N TRP A 349 -10.78 -7.38 8.65
CA TRP A 349 -10.06 -6.15 8.96
C TRP A 349 -10.44 -4.99 8.02
N LEU A 350 -10.76 -5.27 6.75
CA LEU A 350 -11.23 -4.30 5.75
C LEU A 350 -12.75 -4.23 5.71
N SER A 351 -13.43 -5.37 5.60
CA SER A 351 -14.87 -5.40 5.38
C SER A 351 -15.71 -5.27 6.64
N GLY A 352 -15.12 -5.47 7.82
CA GLY A 352 -15.88 -5.65 9.05
C GLY A 352 -16.48 -7.05 9.13
N LYS A 353 -16.45 -7.62 10.34
CA LYS A 353 -16.89 -8.99 10.61
C LYS A 353 -18.35 -9.27 10.21
N ASP A 354 -19.20 -8.24 10.22
CA ASP A 354 -20.66 -8.36 10.02
C ASP A 354 -21.08 -8.02 8.58
N CYS A 355 -20.12 -7.80 7.67
CA CYS A 355 -20.43 -7.54 6.26
C CYS A 355 -21.09 -8.75 5.59
N ALA A 356 -22.24 -8.50 4.95
CA ALA A 356 -23.06 -9.51 4.28
C ALA A 356 -22.83 -9.59 2.76
N GLU A 357 -22.08 -8.65 2.18
CA GLU A 357 -21.82 -8.61 0.74
C GLU A 357 -20.89 -9.76 0.34
N THR A 358 -21.38 -10.72 -0.45
CA THR A 358 -20.60 -11.91 -0.83
C THR A 358 -20.74 -12.21 -2.32
N ASN A 359 -19.65 -12.64 -2.94
CA ASN A 359 -19.61 -13.10 -4.32
C ASN A 359 -20.10 -14.55 -4.50
N ASP A 360 -20.40 -15.25 -3.40
CA ASP A 360 -20.81 -16.67 -3.37
C ASP A 360 -22.33 -16.86 -3.22
N GLY A 361 -23.12 -15.78 -3.19
CA GLY A 361 -24.50 -15.77 -2.65
C GLY A 361 -25.59 -15.02 -3.45
N HIS A 362 -25.43 -14.87 -4.76
CA HIS A 362 -26.42 -14.34 -5.73
C HIS A 362 -26.64 -12.81 -5.86
N SER A 363 -26.12 -11.96 -4.97
CA SER A 363 -26.24 -10.49 -5.14
C SER A 363 -25.07 -9.86 -5.91
N LEU A 364 -23.92 -10.52 -5.95
CA LEU A 364 -22.71 -10.07 -6.64
C LEU A 364 -22.24 -11.14 -7.65
N PRO A 365 -21.45 -10.74 -8.67
CA PRO A 365 -20.88 -11.70 -9.62
C PRO A 365 -20.02 -12.76 -8.92
N ALA A 366 -19.95 -13.96 -9.49
CA ALA A 366 -19.00 -14.97 -9.04
C ALA A 366 -17.56 -14.45 -9.18
N VAL A 367 -16.62 -14.92 -8.36
CA VAL A 367 -15.21 -14.48 -8.34
C VAL A 367 -14.60 -14.33 -9.74
N LYS A 368 -14.90 -15.27 -10.63
CA LYS A 368 -14.37 -15.29 -12.00
C LYS A 368 -14.87 -14.13 -12.89
N ASP A 369 -16.04 -13.61 -12.56
CA ASP A 369 -16.77 -12.58 -13.29
C ASP A 369 -16.62 -11.20 -12.61
N VAL A 370 -15.90 -11.11 -11.48
CA VAL A 370 -15.65 -9.86 -10.76
C VAL A 370 -14.62 -9.01 -11.48
N SER A 371 -14.90 -7.72 -11.61
CA SER A 371 -13.95 -6.69 -12.02
C SER A 371 -13.84 -5.56 -11.00
N TYR A 372 -12.63 -5.02 -10.86
CA TYR A 372 -12.33 -3.77 -10.17
C TYR A 372 -11.80 -2.76 -11.20
N THR A 373 -12.40 -1.58 -11.28
CA THR A 373 -12.00 -0.56 -12.26
C THR A 373 -11.63 0.75 -11.56
N ILE A 374 -10.50 1.32 -11.95
CA ILE A 374 -10.06 2.67 -11.55
C ILE A 374 -9.82 3.52 -12.79
N TRP A 375 -10.09 4.82 -12.70
CA TRP A 375 -9.87 5.75 -13.80
C TRP A 375 -9.70 7.18 -13.30
N ASP A 376 -9.35 8.08 -14.21
CA ASP A 376 -9.10 9.50 -13.92
C ASP A 376 -8.14 9.68 -12.74
N ILE A 377 -7.10 8.83 -12.62
CA ILE A 377 -6.12 9.00 -11.55
C ILE A 377 -5.34 10.28 -11.80
N ARG A 378 -5.05 11.12 -10.81
CA ARG A 378 -4.38 12.40 -11.00
C ARG A 378 -3.39 12.59 -9.89
N ILE A 379 -2.16 12.87 -10.26
CA ILE A 379 -1.10 13.28 -9.34
C ILE A 379 -0.98 14.79 -9.50
N ASN A 380 -1.53 15.56 -8.55
CA ASN A 380 -1.39 17.01 -8.57
C ASN A 380 -0.21 17.38 -7.67
N SER A 381 0.89 17.83 -8.27
CA SER A 381 1.99 18.41 -7.52
C SER A 381 1.65 19.85 -7.13
N ASP A 382 1.42 20.11 -5.85
CA ASP A 382 1.36 21.47 -5.33
C ASP A 382 2.80 22.00 -5.25
N LEU A 383 3.35 22.48 -6.39
CA LEU A 383 4.52 23.36 -6.43
C LEU A 383 4.77 23.92 -7.84
N ILE A 384 3.96 24.91 -8.22
CA ILE A 384 4.51 26.06 -8.93
C ILE A 384 5.30 26.88 -7.90
N HIS A 385 6.53 26.47 -7.59
CA HIS A 385 7.56 27.44 -7.23
C HIS A 385 8.27 27.85 -8.52
N PHE A 386 7.87 28.99 -9.07
CA PHE A 386 8.73 29.75 -9.94
C PHE A 386 9.97 30.17 -9.15
N THR A 387 11.02 29.34 -9.15
CA THR A 387 12.35 29.88 -8.95
C THR A 387 12.71 30.64 -10.22
N LYS A 388 12.53 31.95 -10.14
CA LYS A 388 13.23 32.92 -10.96
C LYS A 388 14.73 32.60 -10.90
N THR A 389 15.30 32.14 -12.00
CA THR A 389 16.72 32.37 -12.29
C THR A 389 16.82 33.04 -13.63
N ASP A 390 17.23 34.30 -13.54
CA ASP A 390 17.80 35.12 -14.59
C ASP A 390 18.70 34.30 -15.53
N LYS A 391 18.49 34.48 -16.82
CA LYS A 391 19.62 34.79 -17.71
C LYS A 391 19.28 36.08 -18.44
N MET A 392 20.20 37.02 -18.26
CA MET A 392 20.37 38.23 -19.07
C MET A 392 20.41 37.90 -20.56
#